data_AF-A0A0N0TSN4-F1
#
_entry.id   AF-A0A0N0TSN4-F1
#
_cell.length_a   1.000
_cell.length_b   1.000
_cell.length_c   1.000
_cell.angle_alpha   90.00
_cell.angle_beta   90.00
_cell.angle_gamma   90.00
#
_symmetry.space_group_name_H-M   'P 1'
#
loop_
_entity.id
_entity.type
_entity.pdbx_description
1 polymer ?
#
loop_
_entity_poly.entity_id
_entity_poly.type
_entity_poly.pdbx_seq_one_letter_code
_entity_poly.pdbx_strand_id
1 'polypeptide(L)' 'AGANITYHSNVTDGNHCANRTEWRTHITQTVQKYLVKTGNHTGVIQMHSKATGNLSQWRDWTTPTLTDGPTSTTTT' A
#
# COMPACT_ATOMS: atom_id res chain seq x y z
N ALA A 1 9.43 1.37 -1.55
CA ALA A 1 8.14 0.63 -1.63
C ALA A 1 6.97 1.38 -0.99
N GLY A 2 7.10 1.98 0.19
CA GLY A 2 5.98 2.58 0.94
C GLY A 2 5.09 3.56 0.15
N ALA A 3 5.69 4.37 -0.74
CA ALA A 3 4.94 5.28 -1.61
C ALA A 3 3.99 4.61 -2.62
N ASN A 4 4.05 3.28 -2.77
CA ASN A 4 3.29 2.54 -3.77
C ASN A 4 2.22 1.58 -3.19
N ILE A 5 2.14 1.43 -1.88
CA ILE A 5 1.21 0.50 -1.22
C ILE A 5 0.19 1.31 -0.43
N THR A 6 -1.11 0.98 -0.54
CA THR A 6 -2.16 1.53 0.32
C THR A 6 -2.83 0.44 1.13
N TYR A 7 -2.92 0.65 2.44
CA TYR A 7 -3.66 -0.17 3.40
C TYR A 7 -4.53 0.77 4.25
N HIS A 8 -5.83 0.48 4.34
CA HIS A 8 -6.78 1.26 5.15
C HIS A 8 -7.75 0.31 5.84
N SER A 9 -7.59 0.13 7.16
CA SER A 9 -8.54 -0.62 7.99
C SER A 9 -9.29 0.26 8.99
N ASN A 10 -8.93 1.53 9.12
CA ASN A 10 -9.65 2.53 9.93
C ASN A 10 -11.00 2.95 9.32
N VAL A 11 -11.89 1.98 9.17
CA VAL A 11 -13.19 2.14 8.54
C VAL A 11 -14.31 1.93 9.55
N THR A 12 -15.48 2.47 9.25
CA THR A 12 -16.68 2.26 10.06
C THR A 12 -17.27 0.87 9.87
N ASP A 13 -17.91 0.33 10.92
CA ASP A 13 -18.63 -0.95 10.86
C ASP A 13 -19.69 -0.97 9.77
N GLY A 14 -19.95 -2.16 9.23
CA GLY A 14 -20.70 -2.26 8.00
C GLY A 14 -21.10 -3.64 7.52
N ASN A 15 -22.00 -3.64 6.54
CA ASN A 15 -22.33 -4.84 5.78
C ASN A 15 -21.14 -5.31 4.95
N HIS A 16 -21.01 -6.63 4.83
CA HIS A 16 -20.01 -7.27 4.00
C HIS A 16 -20.09 -6.74 2.55
N CYS A 17 -18.94 -6.41 1.97
CA CYS A 17 -18.80 -5.85 0.61
C CYS A 17 -19.48 -4.48 0.36
N ALA A 18 -19.95 -3.75 1.38
CA ALA A 18 -20.48 -2.40 1.20
C ALA A 18 -19.42 -1.47 0.59
N ASN A 19 -19.67 -0.78 -0.52
CA ASN A 19 -18.71 0.19 -1.07
C ASN A 19 -18.70 1.48 -0.24
N ARG A 20 -17.58 1.81 0.41
CA ARG A 20 -17.49 2.97 1.31
C ARG A 20 -16.49 4.01 0.88
N THR A 21 -16.79 5.25 1.22
CA THR A 21 -16.00 6.43 0.88
C THR A 21 -14.56 6.35 1.38
N GLU A 22 -14.35 5.75 2.55
CA GLU A 22 -13.05 5.62 3.22
C GLU A 22 -12.02 4.92 2.32
N TRP A 23 -12.36 3.79 1.69
CA TRP A 23 -11.46 3.10 0.76
C TRP A 23 -11.69 3.43 -0.71
N ARG A 24 -12.92 3.82 -1.10
CA ARG A 24 -13.21 4.19 -2.50
C ARG A 24 -12.35 5.36 -2.97
N THR A 25 -12.06 6.31 -2.08
CA THR A 25 -11.14 7.43 -2.36
C THR A 25 -9.75 6.91 -2.73
N HIS A 26 -9.17 6.04 -1.89
CA HIS A 26 -7.85 5.47 -2.15
C HIS A 26 -7.79 4.58 -3.39
N ILE A 27 -8.84 3.79 -3.66
CA ILE A 27 -8.94 2.97 -4.87
C ILE A 27 -8.93 3.86 -6.11
N THR A 28 -9.75 4.92 -6.10
CA THR A 28 -9.81 5.87 -7.23
C THR A 28 -8.45 6.52 -7.48
N GLN A 29 -7.80 7.01 -6.41
CA GLN A 29 -6.47 7.63 -6.48
C GLN A 29 -5.38 6.66 -6.97
N THR A 30 -5.45 5.39 -6.55
CA THR A 30 -4.54 4.32 -6.98
C THR A 30 -4.74 3.97 -8.46
N VAL A 31 -5.99 3.88 -8.93
CA VAL A 31 -6.33 3.72 -10.35
C VAL A 31 -5.83 4.90 -11.17
N GLN A 32 -6.03 6.13 -10.68
CA GLN A 32 -5.55 7.36 -11.32
C GLN A 32 -4.03 7.35 -11.49
N LYS A 33 -3.27 6.92 -10.48
CA LYS A 33 -1.82 6.83 -10.56
C LYS A 33 -1.34 5.76 -11.52
N TYR A 34 -1.81 4.52 -11.35
CA TYR A 34 -1.17 3.37 -12.01
C TYR A 34 -1.80 2.95 -13.32
N LEU A 35 -3.12 3.09 -13.46
CA LEU A 35 -3.83 2.58 -14.64
C LEU A 35 -4.04 3.66 -15.68
N VAL A 36 -4.51 4.84 -15.27
CA VAL A 36 -4.81 5.94 -16.21
C VAL A 36 -3.77 7.06 -16.20
N LYS A 37 -2.76 6.97 -15.33
CA LYS A 37 -1.58 7.87 -15.29
C LYS A 37 -1.91 9.37 -15.17
N THR A 38 -3.00 9.70 -14.48
CA THR A 38 -3.45 11.08 -14.22
C THR A 38 -3.22 11.53 -12.78
N GLY A 39 -2.90 10.60 -11.87
CA GLY A 39 -2.75 10.86 -10.43
C GLY A 39 -1.31 10.74 -9.92
N ASN A 40 -1.06 11.37 -8.78
CA ASN A 40 0.23 11.35 -8.06
C ASN A 40 0.12 10.75 -6.64
N HIS A 41 -0.87 9.89 -6.42
CA HIS A 41 -1.17 9.32 -5.11
C HIS A 41 0.06 8.69 -4.44
N THR A 42 0.28 9.00 -3.17
CA THR A 42 1.32 8.35 -2.37
C THR A 42 0.64 7.35 -1.45
N GLY A 43 1.18 6.15 -1.39
CA GLY A 43 0.68 5.08 -0.53
C GLY A 43 0.46 5.53 0.91
N VAL A 44 -0.60 5.00 1.54
CA VAL A 44 -1.00 5.28 2.92
C VAL A 44 -1.11 3.98 3.68
N ILE A 45 -0.68 3.94 4.94
CA ILE A 45 -0.98 2.83 5.87
C ILE A 45 -1.76 3.42 7.04
N GLN A 46 -3.07 3.16 7.08
CA GLN A 46 -3.97 3.68 8.09
C GLN A 46 -4.71 2.53 8.79
N MET A 47 -4.21 2.16 9.97
CA MET A 47 -4.78 1.10 10.80
C MET A 47 -5.89 1.64 11.69
N HIS A 48 -6.92 0.83 11.93
CA HIS A 48 -7.90 1.14 12.98
C HIS A 48 -7.23 1.12 14.36
N SER A 49 -7.49 2.11 15.20
CA SER A 49 -6.81 2.27 16.50
C SER A 49 -7.01 1.08 17.45
N LYS A 50 -8.17 0.42 17.38
CA LYS A 50 -8.49 -0.77 18.20
C LYS A 50 -7.90 -2.08 17.67
N ALA A 51 -7.26 -2.07 16.49
CA ALA A 51 -6.74 -3.26 15.83
C ALA A 51 -5.29 -3.03 15.37
N THR A 52 -4.46 -2.53 16.30
CA THR A 52 -3.01 -2.39 16.12
C THR A 52 -2.27 -3.55 16.77
N GLY A 53 -1.02 -3.76 16.42
CA GLY A 53 -0.18 -4.81 16.99
C GLY A 53 1.27 -4.35 17.13
N ASN A 54 2.02 -4.96 18.06
CA ASN A 54 3.44 -4.69 18.20
C ASN A 54 4.21 -5.47 17.12
N LEU A 55 4.74 -4.73 16.14
CA LEU A 55 5.44 -5.30 14.99
C LEU A 55 6.65 -6.16 15.38
N SER A 56 7.32 -5.86 16.50
CA SER A 56 8.48 -6.64 16.96
C SER A 56 8.13 -8.05 17.44
N GLN A 57 6.85 -8.34 17.68
CA GLN A 57 6.38 -9.68 18.04
C GLN A 57 6.20 -10.59 16.81
N TRP A 58 6.08 -10.00 15.62
CA TRP A 58 5.76 -10.71 14.38
C TRP A 58 6.89 -10.67 13.36
N ARG A 59 7.80 -9.69 13.49
CA ARG A 59 8.87 -9.43 12.54
C ARG A 59 10.22 -9.53 13.22
N ASP A 60 11.02 -10.51 12.83
CA ASP A 60 12.41 -10.71 13.25
C ASP A 60 13.44 -10.24 12.20
N TRP A 61 12.99 -9.75 11.04
CA TRP A 61 13.85 -9.21 9.99
C TRP A 61 13.84 -7.68 9.92
N THR A 62 14.94 -7.12 9.42
CA THR A 62 15.02 -5.72 8.98
C THR A 62 14.64 -5.63 7.52
N THR A 63 13.78 -4.68 7.14
CA THR A 63 13.47 -4.44 5.72
C THR A 63 14.74 -3.97 5.00
N PRO A 64 15.29 -4.73 4.04
CA PRO A 64 16.47 -4.29 3.31
C PRO A 64 16.10 -3.20 2.29
N THR A 65 17.07 -2.35 1.96
CA THR A 65 16.99 -1.53 0.75
C THR A 65 17.44 -2.40 -0.42
N LEU A 66 16.52 -2.66 -1.35
CA LEU A 66 16.86 -3.36 -2.58
C LEU A 66 17.63 -2.41 -3.51
N THR A 67 18.79 -2.84 -4.00
CA THR A 67 19.51 -2.18 -5.09
C THR A 67 19.07 -2.79 -6.42
N ASP A 68 19.36 -2.12 -7.53
CA ASP A 68 19.13 -2.69 -8.86
C ASP A 68 19.80 -4.06 -9.00
N GLY A 69 19.14 -4.97 -9.72
CA GLY A 69 19.68 -6.29 -10.05
C GLY A 69 20.86 -6.21 -11.02
N PRO A 70 21.58 -7.32 -11.26
CA PRO A 70 22.69 -7.32 -12.20
C PRO A 70 22.23 -6.84 -13.57
N THR A 71 22.91 -5.83 -14.13
CA THR A 71 22.73 -5.42 -15.52
C THR A 71 23.00 -6.63 -16.40
N SER A 72 21.97 -7.17 -17.06
CA SER A 72 22.17 -8.16 -18.11
C SER A 72 22.86 -7.45 -19.27
N THR A 73 24.19 -7.52 -19.32
CA THR A 73 24.95 -7.15 -20.51
C THR A 73 24.66 -8.21 -21.57
N THR A 74 23.71 -7.93 -22.46
CA THR A 74 23.56 -8.67 -23.70
C THR A 74 24.77 -8.37 -24.58
N THR A 75 25.80 -9.21 -24.52
CA THR A 75 26.90 -9.19 -25.49
C THR A 75 26.32 -9.64 -26.83
N THR A 76 26.36 -8.74 -27.83
CA THR A 76 26.06 -9.04 -29.24
C THR A 76 27.31 -9.60 -29.92
#